data_AF-A0AAV7QKV0-F1
#
_entry.id   AF-A0AAV7QKV0-F1
#
_cell.length_a   1.000
_cell.length_b   1.000
_cell.length_c   1.000
_cell.angle_alpha   90.00
_cell.angle_beta   90.00
_cell.angle_gamma   90.00
#
_symmetry.space_group_name_H-M   'P 1'
#
loop_
_entity.id
_entity.type
_entity.pdbx_description
1 polymer ?
#
loop_
_entity_poly.entity_id
_entity_poly.type
_entity_poly.pdbx_seq_one_letter_code
_entity_poly.pdbx_strand_id
1 'polypeptide(L)'
;MLVPLVALFAQVSYALSGTSKILVGFQAPWNLSYPFSAQRLGSAIQIAIEKINADQTLLGNYTMDFVYTDCRCDAKVSLSSFVEQFQKQQIAALFGPVCPEPAEVQYGVSCWRLLFRSVVMVCVN
;
A
#
# COMPACT_ATOMS: atom_id res chain seq x y z
N MET A 1 -21.04 -31.77 27.58
CA MET A 1 -20.99 -32.08 26.13
C MET A 1 -21.12 -30.85 25.21
N LEU A 2 -21.03 -29.60 25.71
CA LEU A 2 -21.17 -28.38 24.88
C LEU A 2 -19.85 -27.75 24.37
N VAL A 3 -18.71 -28.12 24.98
CA VAL A 3 -17.38 -27.58 24.64
C VAL A 3 -16.86 -27.97 23.24
N PRO A 4 -17.06 -29.20 22.72
CA PRO A 4 -16.46 -29.56 21.42
C PRO A 4 -17.13 -28.86 20.24
N LEU A 5 -18.39 -28.43 20.38
CA LEU A 5 -19.14 -27.77 19.30
C LEU A 5 -18.64 -26.34 19.06
N VAL A 6 -18.31 -25.60 20.13
CA VAL A 6 -17.77 -24.22 20.04
C VAL A 6 -16.37 -24.23 19.41
N ALA A 7 -15.55 -25.23 19.70
CA ALA A 7 -14.24 -25.40 19.08
C ALA A 7 -14.34 -25.66 17.57
N LEU A 8 -15.32 -26.45 17.13
CA LEU A 8 -15.61 -26.71 15.72
C LEU A 8 -16.08 -25.45 14.98
N PHE A 9 -16.96 -24.63 15.58
CA PHE A 9 -17.36 -23.35 14.98
C PHE A 9 -16.20 -22.36 14.89
N ALA A 10 -15.31 -22.32 15.89
CA ALA A 10 -14.11 -21.51 15.83
C ALA A 10 -13.19 -21.97 14.68
N GLN A 11 -12.92 -23.28 14.56
CA GLN A 11 -12.09 -23.85 13.49
C GLN A 11 -12.65 -23.60 12.08
N VAL A 12 -13.96 -23.73 11.89
CA VAL A 12 -14.64 -23.41 10.63
C VAL A 12 -14.52 -21.91 10.30
N SER A 13 -14.56 -21.04 11.31
CA SER A 13 -14.37 -19.59 11.12
C SER A 13 -12.94 -19.23 10.69
N TYR A 14 -11.91 -19.89 11.24
CA TYR A 14 -10.51 -19.66 10.84
C TYR A 14 -10.19 -20.26 9.46
N ALA A 15 -10.82 -21.38 9.08
CA ALA A 15 -10.69 -21.97 7.75
C ALA A 15 -11.41 -21.16 6.65
N LEU A 16 -12.36 -20.29 7.05
CA LEU A 16 -13.06 -19.35 6.17
C LEU A 16 -12.44 -17.95 6.16
N SER A 17 -11.24 -17.76 6.71
CA SER A 17 -10.46 -16.55 6.44
C SER A 17 -9.95 -16.62 5.02
N GLY A 18 -10.81 -16.15 4.10
CA GLY A 18 -10.46 -15.86 2.73
C GLY A 18 -9.16 -15.06 2.65
N THR A 19 -8.46 -15.28 1.55
CA THR A 19 -7.19 -14.67 1.16
C THR A 19 -7.00 -13.27 1.75
N SER A 20 -5.96 -13.12 2.59
CA SER A 20 -5.71 -11.87 3.32
C SER A 20 -5.11 -10.83 2.38
N LYS A 21 -5.77 -9.68 2.24
CA LYS A 21 -5.41 -8.65 1.26
C LYS A 21 -4.43 -7.63 1.86
N ILE A 22 -3.29 -7.44 1.20
CA ILE A 22 -2.27 -6.44 1.51
C ILE A 22 -2.51 -5.23 0.61
N LEU A 23 -2.79 -4.07 1.20
CA LEU A 23 -2.96 -2.82 0.47
C LEU A 23 -1.66 -2.01 0.46
N VAL A 24 -1.29 -1.51 -0.71
CA VAL A 24 -0.13 -0.65 -0.90
C VAL A 24 -0.59 0.70 -1.44
N GLY A 25 -0.20 1.81 -0.80
CA GLY A 25 -0.49 3.13 -1.35
C GLY A 25 0.46 3.48 -2.50
N PHE A 26 -0.03 4.21 -3.49
CA PHE A 26 0.74 4.74 -4.59
C PHE A 26 0.47 6.23 -4.72
N GLN A 27 1.52 7.04 -4.67
CA GLN A 27 1.45 8.49 -4.79
C GLN A 27 2.32 8.97 -5.94
N ALA A 28 1.66 9.55 -6.94
CA ALA A 28 2.32 10.17 -8.08
C ALA A 28 1.43 11.30 -8.62
N PRO A 29 2.00 12.32 -9.28
CA PRO A 29 1.20 13.34 -9.92
C PRO A 29 0.45 12.74 -11.10
N TRP A 30 -0.80 13.14 -11.32
CA TRP A 30 -1.52 12.70 -12.52
C TRP A 30 -0.92 13.29 -13.80
N ASN A 31 -0.35 14.50 -13.74
CA ASN A 31 0.04 15.27 -14.91
C ASN A 31 1.21 14.63 -15.71
N LEU A 32 0.99 14.35 -16.99
CA LEU A 32 1.97 13.82 -17.97
C LEU A 32 3.24 14.66 -18.16
N SER A 33 3.22 15.95 -17.78
CA SER A 33 4.42 16.80 -17.76
C SER A 33 5.51 16.22 -16.87
N TYR A 34 5.16 15.42 -15.86
CA TYR A 34 6.12 14.75 -15.01
C TYR A 34 6.54 13.40 -15.62
N PRO A 35 7.85 13.09 -15.65
CA PRO A 35 8.39 11.87 -16.25
C PRO A 35 7.90 10.61 -15.53
N PHE A 36 7.53 10.74 -14.26
CA PHE A 36 7.05 9.67 -13.39
C PHE A 36 5.62 9.95 -12.89
N SER A 37 4.74 10.32 -13.81
CA SER A 37 3.32 10.51 -13.51
C SER A 37 2.60 9.18 -13.31
N ALA A 38 1.47 9.24 -12.62
CA ALA A 38 0.56 8.10 -12.45
C ALA A 38 0.11 7.53 -13.80
N GLN A 39 -0.01 8.38 -14.83
CA GLN A 39 -0.35 7.94 -16.19
C GLN A 39 0.75 7.07 -16.83
N ARG A 40 2.02 7.23 -16.43
CA ARG A 40 3.15 6.44 -16.94
C ARG A 40 3.43 5.21 -16.06
N LEU A 41 3.41 5.39 -14.74
CA LEU A 41 3.76 4.34 -13.78
C LEU A 41 2.58 3.44 -13.37
N GLY A 42 1.34 3.93 -13.50
CA GLY A 42 0.14 3.22 -13.05
C GLY A 42 -0.05 1.87 -13.76
N SER A 43 0.22 1.80 -15.06
CA SER A 43 0.18 0.55 -15.81
C SER A 43 1.26 -0.43 -15.35
N ALA A 44 2.47 0.04 -15.07
CA ALA A 44 3.56 -0.78 -14.56
C ALA A 44 3.23 -1.36 -13.18
N ILE A 45 2.64 -0.55 -12.28
CA ILE A 45 2.21 -0.98 -10.95
C ILE A 45 1.11 -2.04 -11.04
N GLN A 46 0.12 -1.82 -11.90
CA GLN A 46 -0.95 -2.77 -12.11
C GLN A 46 -0.43 -4.12 -12.61
N ILE A 47 0.44 -4.12 -13.62
CA ILE A 47 1.07 -5.35 -14.14
C ILE A 47 1.91 -6.04 -13.07
N ALA A 48 2.64 -5.28 -12.24
CA ALA A 48 3.45 -5.85 -11.17
C ALA A 48 2.57 -6.57 -10.13
N ILE A 49 1.46 -5.95 -9.72
CA ILE A 49 0.52 -6.53 -8.76
C ILE A 49 -0.19 -7.76 -9.33
N GLU A 50 -0.60 -7.70 -10.59
CA GLU A 50 -1.19 -8.86 -11.28
C GLU A 50 -0.22 -10.04 -11.33
N LYS A 51 1.06 -9.80 -11.63
CA LYS A 51 2.09 -10.84 -11.60
C LYS A 51 2.30 -11.42 -10.21
N ILE A 52 2.33 -10.57 -9.18
CA ILE A 52 2.50 -11.02 -7.80
C ILE A 52 1.32 -11.88 -7.35
N ASN A 53 0.09 -11.48 -7.71
CA ASN A 53 -1.12 -12.21 -7.38
C ASN A 53 -1.28 -13.51 -8.17
N ALA A 54 -0.71 -13.58 -9.38
CA ALA A 54 -0.71 -14.79 -10.20
C ALA A 54 0.25 -15.87 -9.65
N ASP A 55 1.30 -15.46 -8.94
CA ASP A 55 2.29 -16.37 -8.37
C ASP A 55 2.09 -16.55 -6.85
N GLN A 56 1.38 -17.62 -6.49
CA GLN A 56 1.13 -17.99 -5.09
C GLN A 56 2.39 -18.29 -4.29
N THR A 57 3.56 -18.47 -4.93
CA THR A 57 4.83 -18.68 -4.20
C THR A 57 5.37 -17.41 -3.56
N LEU A 58 4.98 -16.22 -4.06
CA LEU A 58 5.48 -14.93 -3.58
C LEU A 58 4.78 -14.47 -2.30
N LEU A 59 3.46 -14.58 -2.26
CA LEU A 59 2.62 -14.09 -1.15
C LEU A 59 1.81 -15.19 -0.45
N GLY A 60 1.92 -16.46 -0.86
CA GLY A 60 1.19 -17.56 -0.24
C GLY A 60 -0.33 -17.40 -0.36
N ASN A 61 -1.01 -17.27 0.79
CA ASN A 61 -2.46 -17.04 0.86
C ASN A 61 -2.82 -15.55 1.01
N TYR A 62 -1.93 -14.65 0.60
CA TYR A 62 -2.17 -13.21 0.56
C TYR A 62 -2.30 -12.72 -0.88
N THR A 63 -3.16 -11.74 -1.08
CA THR A 63 -3.24 -10.98 -2.35
C THR A 63 -2.80 -9.55 -2.10
N MET A 64 -2.18 -8.94 -3.11
CA MET A 64 -1.77 -7.55 -3.09
C MET A 64 -2.74 -6.70 -3.92
N ASP A 65 -2.97 -5.48 -3.48
CA ASP A 65 -3.69 -4.46 -4.25
C ASP A 65 -3.15 -3.08 -3.87
N PHE A 66 -3.51 -2.07 -4.65
CA PHE A 66 -3.03 -0.72 -4.43
C PHE A 66 -4.13 0.33 -4.37
N VAL A 67 -3.84 1.42 -3.66
CA VAL A 67 -4.66 2.63 -3.67
C VAL A 67 -3.85 3.79 -4.18
N TYR A 68 -4.37 4.45 -5.21
CA TYR A 68 -3.75 5.62 -5.81
C TYR A 68 -4.22 6.92 -5.16
N THR A 69 -3.33 7.89 -5.01
CA THR A 69 -3.70 9.28 -4.76
C THR A 69 -2.80 10.25 -5.53
N ASP A 70 -3.43 11.27 -6.13
CA ASP A 70 -2.73 12.34 -6.84
C ASP A 70 -2.03 13.26 -5.84
N CYS A 71 -0.70 13.21 -5.82
CA CYS A 71 0.09 14.04 -4.91
C CYS A 71 0.23 15.50 -5.40
N ARG A 72 -0.15 15.81 -6.65
CA ARG A 72 -0.05 17.15 -7.28
C ARG A 72 1.34 17.81 -7.16
N CYS A 73 2.38 17.00 -6.94
CA CYS A 73 3.71 17.46 -6.53
C CYS A 73 3.74 18.44 -5.35
N ASP A 74 2.69 18.48 -4.52
CA ASP A 74 2.63 19.34 -3.34
C ASP A 74 2.90 18.51 -2.08
N ALA A 75 3.87 18.95 -1.28
CA ALA A 75 4.31 18.19 -0.11
C ALA A 75 3.23 18.08 0.97
N LYS A 76 2.40 19.12 1.14
CA LYS A 76 1.30 19.11 2.11
C LYS A 76 0.20 18.14 1.69
N VAL A 77 -0.15 18.14 0.39
CA VAL A 77 -1.11 17.19 -0.17
C VAL A 77 -0.60 15.76 0.00
N SER A 78 0.62 15.46 -0.45
CA SER A 78 1.22 14.13 -0.34
C SER A 78 1.24 13.59 1.09
N LEU A 79 1.67 14.41 2.06
CA LEU A 79 1.70 14.01 3.47
C LEU A 79 0.30 13.77 4.03
N SER A 80 -0.65 14.68 3.75
CA SER A 80 -2.03 14.52 4.22
C SER A 80 -2.69 13.25 3.63
N SER A 81 -2.43 12.97 2.35
CA SER A 81 -2.90 11.77 1.67
C SER A 81 -2.23 10.51 2.23
N PHE A 82 -0.95 10.56 2.59
CA PHE A 82 -0.26 9.44 3.23
C PHE A 82 -0.88 9.10 4.59
N VAL A 83 -1.11 10.12 5.43
CA VAL A 83 -1.76 9.92 6.73
C VAL A 83 -3.16 9.34 6.55
N GLU A 84 -3.92 9.82 5.56
CA GLU A 84 -5.25 9.29 5.27
C GLU A 84 -5.21 7.84 4.80
N GLN A 85 -4.32 7.50 3.87
CA GLN A 85 -4.12 6.12 3.40
C GLN A 85 -3.67 5.19 4.53
N PHE A 86 -2.78 5.65 5.40
CA PHE A 86 -2.32 4.87 6.54
C PHE A 86 -3.43 4.65 7.57
N GLN A 87 -4.14 5.71 7.97
CA GLN A 87 -5.14 5.61 9.04
C GLN A 87 -6.44 4.98 8.57
N LYS A 88 -6.95 5.34 7.38
CA LYS A 88 -8.25 4.87 6.90
C LYS A 88 -8.16 3.58 6.10
N GLN A 89 -7.10 3.40 5.30
CA GLN A 89 -6.97 2.27 4.38
C GLN A 89 -5.99 1.21 4.87
N GLN A 90 -5.27 1.48 5.97
CA GLN A 90 -4.35 0.53 6.61
C GLN A 90 -3.30 -0.01 5.62
N ILE A 91 -2.73 0.88 4.80
CA ILE A 91 -1.70 0.50 3.83
C ILE A 91 -0.47 -0.08 4.55
N ALA A 92 0.07 -1.17 4.01
CA ALA A 92 1.28 -1.83 4.51
C ALA A 92 2.56 -1.23 3.90
N ALA A 93 2.45 -0.56 2.76
CA ALA A 93 3.56 0.08 2.09
C ALA A 93 3.09 1.31 1.30
N LEU A 94 4.01 2.21 0.97
CA LEU A 94 3.77 3.34 0.08
C LEU A 94 4.83 3.38 -1.04
N PHE A 95 4.38 3.38 -2.30
CA PHE A 95 5.18 3.68 -3.47
C PHE A 95 5.06 5.18 -3.83
N GLY A 96 6.17 5.88 -3.90
CA GLY A 96 6.20 7.33 -4.10
C GLY A 96 6.33 8.12 -2.78
N PRO A 97 6.41 9.46 -2.83
CA PRO A 97 6.09 10.33 -3.96
C PRO A 97 7.27 10.60 -4.92
N VAL A 98 6.97 10.88 -6.19
CA VAL A 98 8.01 10.99 -7.25
C VAL A 98 8.52 12.41 -7.53
N CYS A 99 7.89 13.43 -6.94
CA CYS A 99 8.34 14.81 -7.10
C CYS A 99 9.28 15.18 -5.92
N PRO A 100 10.33 16.00 -6.14
CA PRO A 100 11.33 16.29 -5.13
C PRO A 100 10.76 16.95 -3.86
N GLU A 101 9.84 17.90 -4.01
CA GLU A 101 9.21 18.62 -2.88
C GLU A 101 8.47 17.67 -1.90
N PRO A 102 7.51 16.83 -2.33
CA PRO A 102 6.93 15.77 -1.51
C PRO A 102 7.92 14.74 -1.01
N ALA A 103 8.90 14.35 -1.85
CA ALA A 103 9.84 13.31 -1.50
C ALA A 103 10.68 13.76 -0.32
N GLU A 104 11.21 14.99 -0.30
CA GLU A 104 11.97 15.57 0.81
C GLU A 104 11.22 15.56 2.14
N VAL A 105 9.94 15.98 2.14
CA VAL A 105 9.12 15.95 3.35
C VAL A 105 8.85 14.52 3.80
N GLN A 106 8.55 13.64 2.84
CA GLN A 106 8.28 12.25 3.13
C GLN A 106 9.54 11.49 3.59
N TYR A 107 10.74 11.83 3.10
CA TYR A 107 12.03 11.33 3.62
C TYR A 107 12.23 11.74 5.08
N GLY A 108 11.88 12.98 5.44
CA GLY A 108 11.90 13.45 6.83
C GLY A 108 10.92 12.67 7.73
N VAL A 109 9.73 12.35 7.22
CA VAL A 109 8.71 11.56 7.95
C VAL A 109 9.07 10.08 8.02
N SER A 110 9.67 9.51 6.98
CA SER A 110 10.19 8.14 6.93
C SER A 110 11.37 7.93 7.88
N CYS A 111 12.21 8.96 8.08
CA CYS A 111 13.25 8.97 9.12
C CYS A 111 12.69 9.03 10.55
N TRP A 112 11.41 9.41 10.74
CA TRP A 112 10.75 9.30 12.04
C TRP A 112 10.41 7.84 12.35
N ARG A 113 11.46 7.09 12.75
CA ARG A 113 11.45 5.66 13.13
C ARG A 113 10.43 5.27 14.21
N LEU A 114 9.79 6.23 14.88
CA LEU A 114 8.88 5.99 16.00
C LEU A 114 7.38 5.95 15.64
N LEU A 115 6.94 6.44 14.46
CA LEU A 115 5.50 6.55 14.17
C LEU A 115 4.98 5.58 13.09
N PHE A 116 5.81 5.20 12.10
CA PHE A 116 5.37 4.39 10.94
C PHE A 116 6.14 3.08 10.80
N ARG A 117 6.42 2.42 11.94
CA ARG A 117 7.23 1.18 11.99
C ARG A 117 6.65 0.01 11.18
N SER A 118 5.41 0.11 10.72
CA SER A 118 4.71 -0.91 9.95
C SER A 118 4.55 -0.60 8.46
N VAL A 119 4.96 0.59 7.97
CA VAL A 119 4.79 0.96 6.56
C VAL A 119 6.13 0.97 5.83
N VAL A 120 6.25 0.14 4.78
CA VAL A 120 7.44 0.14 3.91
C VAL A 120 7.30 1.26 2.89
N MET A 121 8.25 2.19 2.88
CA MET A 121 8.26 3.30 1.92
C MET A 121 9.28 3.04 0.80
N VAL A 122 8.79 2.96 -0.43
CA VAL A 122 9.62 2.74 -1.63
C VAL A 122 9.64 4.03 -2.45
N CYS A 123 10.79 4.70 -2.43
CA CYS A 123 11.02 5.90 -3.24
C CYS A 123 11.51 5.49 -4.63
N VAL A 124 10.81 5.96 -5.66
CA VAL A 124 11.20 5.82 -7.07
C VAL A 124 11.76 7.19 -7.47
N ASN A 125 13.05 7.25 -7.82
CA ASN A 125 13.75 8.45 -8.32
C ASN A 125 14.39 8.13 -9.67
#